data_AF-A0A7S0WCD3-F1
#
_entry.id   AF-A0A7S0WCD3-F1
#
_cell.length_a   1.000
_cell.length_b   1.000
_cell.length_c   1.000
_cell.angle_alpha   90.00
_cell.angle_beta   90.00
_cell.angle_gamma   90.00
#
_symmetry.space_group_name_H-M   'P 1'
#
loop_
_entity.id
_entity.type
_entity.pdbx_description
1 polymer ?
#
loop_
_entity_poly.entity_id
_entity_poly.type
_entity_poly.pdbx_seq_one_letter_code
_entity_poly.pdbx_strand_id
1 'polypeptide(L)'
;TSLLKIALAPIEEHTRQLAAVILKKCIREHWSRHDRLFVAPEISANEKAVIKQALPSGLGETNSKIRTAMAMAIAQVAVNEWPGEWPELTTTLVDGIRARRSKAEVLGCLKCYEMIANDMDEVSVATVGPVLFPELLTLARVAEHADVKRRAT
;
A
#
# COMPACT_ATOMS: atom_id res chain seq x y z
N THR A 1 -13.91 7.30 -6.87
CA THR A 1 -12.77 7.30 -7.82
C THR A 1 -12.12 8.68 -8.03
N SER A 2 -12.86 9.80 -7.97
CA SER A 2 -12.30 11.15 -8.20
C SER A 2 -11.19 11.57 -7.24
N LEU A 3 -11.29 11.23 -5.95
CA LEU A 3 -10.27 11.59 -4.94
C LEU A 3 -8.91 10.93 -5.20
N LEU A 4 -8.91 9.68 -5.65
CA LEU A 4 -7.69 8.96 -5.98
C LEU A 4 -6.98 9.58 -7.20
N LYS A 5 -7.77 9.98 -8.21
CA LYS A 5 -7.23 10.71 -9.37
C LYS A 5 -6.59 12.05 -8.94
N ILE A 6 -7.24 12.78 -8.04
CA ILE A 6 -6.72 14.06 -7.52
C ILE A 6 -5.44 13.84 -6.70
N ALA A 7 -5.39 12.81 -5.85
CA ALA A 7 -4.22 12.52 -5.03
C ALA A 7 -2.97 12.21 -5.87
N LEU A 8 -3.16 11.59 -7.04
CA LEU A 8 -2.08 11.18 -7.94
C LEU A 8 -1.87 12.16 -9.12
N ALA A 9 -2.66 13.22 -9.22
CA ALA A 9 -2.54 14.19 -10.32
C ALA A 9 -1.33 15.11 -10.10
N PRO A 10 -0.71 15.62 -11.18
CA PRO A 10 0.38 16.60 -11.11
C PRO A 10 -0.17 18.02 -10.83
N ILE A 11 -0.87 18.18 -9.72
CA ILE A 11 -1.48 19.44 -9.23
C ILE A 11 -0.81 19.88 -7.92
N GLU A 12 -1.36 20.90 -7.25
CA GLU A 12 -0.76 21.42 -6.02
C GLU A 12 -0.72 20.39 -4.90
N GLU A 13 0.43 20.34 -4.22
CA GLU A 13 0.75 19.31 -3.23
C GLU A 13 -0.22 19.26 -2.04
N HIS A 14 -0.73 20.42 -1.62
CA HIS A 14 -1.72 20.50 -0.53
C HIS A 14 -3.06 19.89 -0.94
N THR A 15 -3.49 20.09 -2.19
CA THR A 15 -4.72 19.50 -2.75
C THR A 15 -4.59 17.98 -2.84
N ARG A 16 -3.43 17.50 -3.29
CA ARG A 16 -3.13 16.05 -3.36
C ARG A 16 -3.15 15.41 -1.98
N GLN A 17 -2.50 16.03 -1.00
CA GLN A 17 -2.48 15.53 0.38
C GLN A 17 -3.87 15.53 1.02
N LEU A 18 -4.66 16.59 0.82
CA LEU A 18 -6.03 16.64 1.29
C LEU A 18 -6.87 15.53 0.65
N ALA A 19 -6.75 15.33 -0.67
CA ALA A 19 -7.44 14.25 -1.37
C ALA A 19 -7.06 12.86 -0.84
N ALA A 20 -5.77 12.63 -0.54
CA ALA A 20 -5.31 11.38 0.07
C ALA A 20 -5.88 11.14 1.47
N VAL A 21 -5.96 12.19 2.30
CA VAL A 21 -6.58 12.12 3.63
C VAL A 21 -8.07 11.83 3.55
N ILE A 22 -8.78 12.51 2.64
CA ILE A 22 -10.23 12.29 2.43
C ILE A 22 -10.46 10.89 1.86
N LEU A 23 -9.62 10.40 0.95
CA LEU A 23 -9.70 9.04 0.42
C LEU A 23 -9.59 8.00 1.53
N LYS A 24 -8.58 8.13 2.40
CA LYS A 24 -8.42 7.25 3.57
C LYS A 24 -9.67 7.28 4.46
N LYS A 25 -10.19 8.47 4.76
CA LYS A 25 -11.41 8.62 5.56
C LYS A 25 -12.61 7.92 4.90
N CYS A 26 -12.76 8.11 3.59
CA CYS A 26 -13.83 7.51 2.79
C CYS A 26 -13.76 5.99 2.81
N ILE A 27 -12.56 5.40 2.65
CA ILE A 27 -12.38 3.96 2.76
C ILE A 27 -12.77 3.47 4.17
N ARG A 28 -12.28 4.12 5.22
CA ARG A 28 -12.63 3.71 6.60
C ARG A 28 -14.14 3.74 6.87
N GLU A 29 -14.84 4.75 6.37
CA GLU A 29 -16.25 4.98 6.69
C GLU A 29 -17.21 4.27 5.73
N HIS A 30 -16.85 4.07 4.47
CA HIS A 30 -17.81 3.60 3.44
C HIS A 30 -17.44 2.25 2.82
N TRP A 31 -16.33 1.62 3.22
CA TRP A 31 -15.87 0.38 2.55
C TRP A 31 -16.70 -0.84 2.89
N SER A 32 -17.00 -1.12 4.17
CA SER A 32 -17.74 -2.32 4.55
C SER A 32 -18.80 -1.97 5.58
N ARG A 33 -20.04 -2.40 5.34
CA ARG A 33 -21.14 -2.25 6.30
C ARG A 33 -20.93 -2.97 7.63
N HIS A 34 -19.94 -3.88 7.67
CA HIS A 34 -19.59 -4.64 8.86
C HIS A 34 -18.52 -3.93 9.72
N ASP A 35 -17.95 -2.82 9.24
CA ASP A 35 -17.02 -2.01 10.02
C ASP A 35 -17.77 -1.23 11.11
N ARG A 36 -17.18 -1.12 12.31
CA ARG A 36 -17.73 -0.36 13.43
C ARG A 36 -17.87 1.13 13.12
N LEU A 37 -17.00 1.66 12.26
CA LEU A 37 -16.98 3.07 11.87
C LEU A 37 -17.77 3.34 10.58
N PHE A 38 -18.59 2.37 10.15
CA PHE A 38 -19.34 2.47 8.90
C PHE A 38 -20.36 3.62 8.90
N VAL A 39 -20.42 4.32 7.77
CA VAL A 39 -21.37 5.38 7.44
C VAL A 39 -21.94 5.06 6.07
N ALA A 40 -23.26 5.03 5.93
CA ALA A 40 -23.90 4.81 4.64
C ALA A 40 -23.64 5.99 3.67
N PRO A 41 -23.58 5.75 2.34
CA PRO A 41 -23.74 4.47 1.66
C PRO A 41 -22.46 3.62 1.61
N GLU A 42 -22.61 2.31 1.39
CA GLU A 42 -21.48 1.42 1.08
C GLU A 42 -20.99 1.67 -0.36
N ILE A 43 -19.67 1.70 -0.55
CA ILE A 43 -19.06 1.84 -1.88
C ILE A 43 -19.46 0.65 -2.75
N SER A 44 -19.87 0.93 -4.00
CA SER A 44 -20.26 -0.11 -4.94
C SER A 44 -19.11 -1.07 -5.25
N ALA A 45 -19.41 -2.34 -5.55
CA ALA A 45 -18.39 -3.34 -5.88
C ALA A 45 -17.49 -2.90 -7.05
N ASN A 46 -18.08 -2.26 -8.07
CA ASN A 46 -17.33 -1.72 -9.21
C ASN A 46 -16.34 -0.61 -8.78
N GLU A 47 -16.75 0.30 -7.90
CA GLU A 47 -15.85 1.34 -7.39
C GLU A 47 -14.77 0.78 -6.47
N LYS A 48 -15.08 -0.22 -5.64
CA LYS A 48 -14.07 -0.93 -4.83
C LYS A 48 -13.00 -1.54 -5.72
N ALA A 49 -13.38 -2.22 -6.80
CA ALA A 49 -12.43 -2.80 -7.75
C ALA A 49 -11.51 -1.74 -8.37
N VAL A 50 -12.06 -0.59 -8.78
CA VAL A 50 -11.25 0.52 -9.32
C VAL A 50 -10.30 1.09 -8.26
N ILE A 51 -10.76 1.24 -7.02
CA ILE A 51 -9.91 1.73 -5.92
C ILE A 51 -8.77 0.74 -5.63
N LYS A 52 -9.08 -0.55 -5.52
CA LYS A 52 -8.09 -1.62 -5.34
C LYS A 52 -7.03 -1.63 -6.43
N GLN A 53 -7.44 -1.50 -7.69
CA GLN A 53 -6.50 -1.49 -8.81
C GLN A 53 -5.55 -0.27 -8.79
N ALA A 54 -6.05 0.89 -8.38
CA ALA A 54 -5.30 2.14 -8.50
C ALA A 54 -4.53 2.54 -7.22
N LEU A 55 -4.96 2.12 -6.03
CA LEU A 55 -4.28 2.43 -4.76
C LEU A 55 -2.77 2.10 -4.76
N PRO A 56 -2.33 0.92 -5.23
CA PRO A 56 -0.91 0.55 -5.21
C PRO A 56 0.00 1.49 -5.99
N SER A 57 -0.51 2.17 -7.03
CA SER A 57 0.28 3.15 -7.80
C SER A 57 0.77 4.32 -6.94
N GLY A 58 0.03 4.66 -5.87
CA GLY A 58 0.40 5.70 -4.92
C GLY A 58 1.54 5.33 -3.98
N LEU A 59 1.97 4.07 -3.95
CA LEU A 59 3.13 3.64 -3.16
C LEU A 59 4.45 4.13 -3.75
N GLY A 60 4.47 4.48 -5.04
CA GLY A 60 5.64 5.06 -5.73
C GLY A 60 5.79 6.56 -5.55
N GLU A 61 4.89 7.24 -4.84
CA GLU A 61 4.87 8.69 -4.73
C GLU A 61 6.11 9.27 -4.07
N THR A 62 6.65 10.35 -4.65
CA THR A 62 7.83 11.04 -4.11
C THR A 62 7.53 11.66 -2.75
N ASN A 63 6.33 12.22 -2.58
CA ASN A 63 5.89 12.75 -1.31
C ASN A 63 5.62 11.62 -0.30
N SER A 64 6.37 11.63 0.82
CA SER A 64 6.24 10.63 1.87
C SER A 64 4.87 10.62 2.56
N LYS A 65 4.20 11.77 2.71
CA LYS A 65 2.88 11.86 3.33
C LYS A 65 1.81 11.21 2.45
N ILE A 66 1.84 11.46 1.14
CA ILE A 66 0.91 10.82 0.19
C ILE A 66 1.17 9.31 0.18
N ARG A 67 2.43 8.90 0.05
CA ARG A 67 2.81 7.48 0.08
C ARG A 67 2.34 6.77 1.35
N THR A 68 2.52 7.39 2.52
CA THR A 68 2.01 6.84 3.79
C THR A 68 0.48 6.79 3.80
N ALA A 69 -0.22 7.84 3.34
CA ALA A 69 -1.68 7.83 3.28
C ALA A 69 -2.22 6.71 2.36
N MET A 70 -1.55 6.44 1.24
CA MET A 70 -1.89 5.33 0.33
C MET A 70 -1.65 3.97 0.98
N ALA A 71 -0.52 3.78 1.66
CA ALA A 71 -0.26 2.56 2.43
C ALA A 71 -1.32 2.32 3.52
N MET A 72 -1.73 3.37 4.26
CA MET A 72 -2.80 3.26 5.27
C MET A 72 -4.15 2.91 4.64
N ALA A 73 -4.46 3.49 3.48
CA ALA A 73 -5.68 3.19 2.75
C ALA A 73 -5.71 1.73 2.30
N ILE A 74 -4.59 1.21 1.77
CA ILE A 74 -4.44 -0.19 1.38
C ILE A 74 -4.61 -1.10 2.60
N ALA A 75 -3.93 -0.81 3.70
CA ALA A 75 -4.02 -1.61 4.93
C ALA A 75 -5.48 -1.69 5.44
N GLN A 76 -6.21 -0.57 5.44
CA GLN A 76 -7.62 -0.53 5.85
C GLN A 76 -8.52 -1.41 4.97
N VAL A 77 -8.26 -1.46 3.66
CA VAL A 77 -8.98 -2.37 2.75
C VAL A 77 -8.57 -3.82 3.00
N ALA A 78 -7.27 -4.07 3.17
CA ALA A 78 -6.70 -5.40 3.34
C ALA A 78 -7.27 -6.14 4.56
N VAL A 79 -7.54 -5.44 5.66
CA VAL A 79 -8.17 -6.02 6.88
C VAL A 79 -9.45 -6.79 6.55
N ASN A 80 -10.25 -6.31 5.59
CA ASN A 80 -11.54 -6.93 5.25
C ASN A 80 -11.47 -7.86 4.04
N GLU A 81 -10.58 -7.57 3.09
CA GLU A 81 -10.61 -8.18 1.77
C GLU A 81 -9.40 -9.07 1.47
N TRP A 82 -8.33 -8.99 2.25
CA TRP A 82 -7.13 -9.78 2.01
C TRP A 82 -6.99 -10.87 3.08
N PRO A 83 -6.62 -12.12 2.72
CA PRO A 83 -6.23 -12.59 1.38
C PRO A 83 -7.40 -13.02 0.46
N GLY A 84 -8.66 -12.95 0.89
CA GLY A 84 -9.82 -13.51 0.17
C GLY A 84 -10.24 -12.77 -1.10
N GLU A 85 -10.87 -11.60 -0.95
CA GLU A 85 -11.47 -10.76 -2.00
C GLU A 85 -10.46 -9.85 -2.73
N TRP A 86 -9.21 -9.80 -2.27
CA TRP A 86 -8.13 -9.04 -2.90
C TRP A 86 -6.80 -9.82 -2.92
N PRO A 87 -6.76 -11.02 -3.53
CA PRO A 87 -5.59 -11.89 -3.50
C PRO A 87 -4.37 -11.28 -4.23
N GLU A 88 -4.59 -10.39 -5.20
CA GLU A 88 -3.54 -9.74 -6.00
C GLU A 88 -2.72 -8.72 -5.20
N LEU A 89 -3.15 -8.35 -3.99
CA LEU A 89 -2.40 -7.41 -3.14
C LEU A 89 -1.00 -7.95 -2.84
N THR A 90 -0.88 -9.25 -2.53
CA THR A 90 0.41 -9.89 -2.22
C THR A 90 1.37 -9.77 -3.39
N THR A 91 0.94 -10.18 -4.59
CA THR A 91 1.78 -10.14 -5.79
C THR A 91 2.17 -8.70 -6.14
N THR A 92 1.22 -7.76 -6.02
CA THR A 92 1.47 -6.34 -6.29
C THR A 92 2.55 -5.75 -5.40
N LEU A 93 2.50 -6.00 -4.09
CA LEU A 93 3.49 -5.46 -3.15
C LEU A 93 4.86 -6.13 -3.28
N VAL A 94 4.91 -7.46 -3.49
CA VAL A 94 6.15 -8.19 -3.75
C VAL A 94 6.80 -7.70 -5.05
N ASP A 95 6.02 -7.53 -6.12
CA ASP A 95 6.54 -7.05 -7.40
C ASP A 95 7.02 -5.61 -7.33
N GLY A 96 6.38 -4.74 -6.53
CA GLY A 96 6.88 -3.40 -6.24
C GLY A 96 8.25 -3.41 -5.56
N ILE A 97 8.47 -4.35 -4.64
CA ILE A 97 9.76 -4.56 -3.98
C ILE A 97 10.80 -5.15 -4.95
N ARG A 98 10.41 -6.13 -5.77
CA ARG A 98 11.28 -6.85 -6.71
C ARG A 98 11.72 -5.97 -7.88
N ALA A 99 10.78 -5.23 -8.48
CA ALA A 99 11.03 -4.41 -9.66
C ALA A 99 11.96 -3.23 -9.37
N ARG A 100 11.98 -2.74 -8.13
CA ARG A 100 12.87 -1.67 -7.65
C ARG A 100 12.91 -0.45 -8.58
N ARG A 101 11.79 -0.06 -9.20
CA ARG A 101 11.75 1.04 -10.17
C ARG A 101 12.13 2.38 -9.54
N SER A 102 11.82 2.55 -8.26
CA SER A 102 12.27 3.69 -7.47
C SER A 102 12.46 3.34 -5.99
N LYS A 103 13.30 4.11 -5.30
CA LYS A 103 13.42 4.02 -3.83
C LYS A 103 12.10 4.32 -3.13
N ALA A 104 11.30 5.24 -3.67
CA ALA A 104 10.00 5.60 -3.10
C ALA A 104 9.04 4.41 -3.12
N GLU A 105 8.93 3.72 -4.26
CA GLU A 105 8.08 2.54 -4.42
C GLU A 105 8.45 1.40 -3.47
N VAL A 106 9.74 1.06 -3.38
CA VAL A 106 10.21 0.02 -2.44
C VAL A 106 9.84 0.37 -1.01
N LEU A 107 10.09 1.62 -0.59
CA LEU A 107 9.73 2.08 0.76
C LEU A 107 8.21 2.11 0.99
N GLY A 108 7.43 2.44 -0.03
CA GLY A 108 5.97 2.40 0.03
C GLY A 108 5.44 0.99 0.23
N CYS A 109 5.94 0.02 -0.55
CA CYS A 109 5.55 -1.38 -0.43
C CYS A 109 5.95 -1.97 0.93
N LEU A 110 7.18 -1.71 1.40
CA LEU A 110 7.63 -2.14 2.72
C LEU A 110 6.79 -1.51 3.85
N LYS A 111 6.45 -0.22 3.73
CA LYS A 111 5.59 0.45 4.70
C LYS A 111 4.17 -0.13 4.69
N CYS A 112 3.65 -0.48 3.52
CA CYS A 112 2.34 -1.12 3.40
C CYS A 112 2.34 -2.50 4.08
N TYR A 113 3.39 -3.31 3.89
CA TYR A 113 3.53 -4.58 4.59
C TYR A 113 3.65 -4.40 6.10
N GLU A 114 4.41 -3.43 6.57
CA GLU A 114 4.51 -3.12 8.01
C GLU A 114 3.15 -2.79 8.62
N MET A 115 2.27 -2.08 7.89
CA MET A 115 0.92 -1.78 8.37
C MET A 115 0.01 -3.00 8.40
N ILE A 116 0.10 -3.90 7.43
CA ILE A 116 -0.74 -5.10 7.34
C ILE A 116 -0.25 -6.21 8.29
N ALA A 117 1.05 -6.20 8.64
CA ALA A 117 1.68 -7.27 9.42
C ALA A 117 1.02 -7.53 10.79
N ASN A 118 0.42 -6.51 11.41
CA ASN A 118 -0.28 -6.67 12.70
C ASN A 118 -1.56 -7.52 12.58
N ASP A 119 -2.15 -7.59 11.40
CA ASP A 119 -3.40 -8.30 11.13
C ASP A 119 -3.17 -9.65 10.44
N MET A 120 -1.90 -10.04 10.21
CA MET A 120 -1.55 -11.32 9.59
C MET A 120 -1.62 -12.47 10.59
N ASP A 121 -2.34 -13.53 10.23
CA ASP A 121 -2.34 -14.81 10.92
C ASP A 121 -1.33 -15.80 10.31
N GLU A 122 -1.23 -17.01 10.88
CA GLU A 122 -0.31 -18.06 10.41
C GLU A 122 -0.56 -18.43 8.93
N VAL A 123 -1.82 -18.42 8.49
CA VAL A 123 -2.21 -18.74 7.11
C VAL A 123 -1.74 -17.64 6.15
N SER A 124 -1.92 -16.38 6.53
CA SER A 124 -1.45 -15.21 5.80
C SER A 124 0.07 -15.22 5.67
N VAL A 125 0.78 -15.53 6.76
CA VAL A 125 2.24 -15.65 6.76
C VAL A 125 2.71 -16.82 5.88
N ALA A 126 2.05 -17.98 5.94
CA ALA A 126 2.37 -19.12 5.08
C ALA A 126 2.17 -18.80 3.58
N THR A 127 1.22 -17.92 3.27
CA THR A 127 0.94 -17.47 1.89
C THR A 127 1.96 -16.44 1.39
N VAL A 128 2.28 -15.44 2.20
CA VAL A 128 3.15 -14.31 1.80
C VAL A 128 4.63 -14.59 2.03
N GLY A 129 4.98 -15.28 3.12
CA GLY A 129 6.35 -15.49 3.55
C GLY A 129 7.26 -16.06 2.45
N PRO A 130 6.87 -17.14 1.75
CA PRO A 130 7.69 -17.74 0.69
C PRO A 130 8.03 -16.79 -0.46
N VAL A 131 7.16 -15.82 -0.76
CA VAL A 131 7.37 -14.86 -1.87
C VAL A 131 8.00 -13.55 -1.39
N LEU A 132 7.73 -13.11 -0.16
CA LEU A 132 8.23 -11.85 0.39
C LEU A 132 9.64 -11.98 0.97
N PHE A 133 9.90 -13.01 1.79
CA PHE A 133 11.15 -13.11 2.54
C PHE A 133 12.41 -13.19 1.65
N PRO A 134 12.42 -13.90 0.51
CA PRO A 134 13.55 -13.87 -0.41
C PRO A 134 13.86 -12.46 -0.94
N GLU A 135 12.83 -11.66 -1.20
CA GLU A 135 12.99 -10.29 -1.69
C GLU A 135 13.55 -9.37 -0.60
N LEU A 136 13.09 -9.53 0.66
CA LEU A 136 13.63 -8.81 1.81
C LEU A 136 15.10 -9.14 2.06
N LEU A 137 15.46 -10.43 1.98
CA LEU A 137 16.85 -10.87 2.11
C LEU A 137 17.73 -10.27 1.01
N THR A 138 17.22 -10.24 -0.23
CA THR A 138 17.92 -9.63 -1.36
C THR A 138 18.09 -8.12 -1.16
N LEU A 139 17.10 -7.42 -0.59
CA LEU A 139 17.22 -6.00 -0.25
C LEU A 139 18.29 -5.76 0.83
N ALA A 140 18.26 -6.56 1.91
CA ALA A 140 19.22 -6.44 3.02
C ALA A 140 20.67 -6.60 2.54
N ARG A 141 20.93 -7.64 1.72
CA ARG A 141 22.25 -7.86 1.12
C ARG A 141 22.70 -6.68 0.27
N VAL A 142 21.83 -6.11 -0.56
CA VAL A 142 22.20 -4.96 -1.40
C VAL A 142 22.52 -3.73 -0.55
N ALA A 143 21.77 -3.49 0.53
CA ALA A 143 22.04 -2.38 1.45
C ALA A 143 23.40 -2.54 2.15
N GLU A 144 23.73 -3.73 2.64
CA GLU A 144 25.01 -4.04 3.28
C GLU A 144 26.20 -3.76 2.35
N HIS A 145 26.13 -4.23 1.09
CA HIS A 145 27.18 -3.95 0.10
C HIS A 145 27.33 -2.46 -0.22
N ALA A 146 26.23 -1.70 -0.23
CA ALA A 146 26.28 -0.26 -0.46
C ALA A 146 26.91 0.49 0.71
N ASP A 147 26.63 0.09 1.94
CA ASP A 147 27.20 0.70 3.15
C ASP A 147 28.70 0.39 3.30
N VAL A 148 29.13 -0.84 2.97
CA VAL A 148 30.55 -1.19 2.91
C VAL A 148 31.30 -0.31 1.90
N LYS A 149 30.73 -0.09 0.70
CA LYS A 149 31.34 0.78 -0.31
C LYS A 149 31.48 2.23 0.16
N ARG A 150 30.47 2.78 0.83
CA ARG A 150 30.51 4.16 1.35
C ARG A 150 31.55 4.37 2.45
N ARG A 151 31.86 3.34 3.23
CA ARG A 151 32.89 3.42 4.29
C ARG A 151 34.32 3.30 3.76
N ALA A 152 34.49 2.79 2.54
CA ALA A 152 35.79 2.58 1.91
C ALA A 152 36.27 3.78 1.06
N THR A 153 35.38 4.74 0.79
CA THR A 153 35.66 6.02 0.09
C THR A 153 35.71 7.17 1.07
#